data_AF-A0A6G7WJS5-F1
#
_entry.id   AF-A0A6G7WJS5-F1
#
_cell.length_a   1.000
_cell.length_b   1.000
_cell.length_c   1.000
_cell.angle_alpha   90.00
_cell.angle_beta   90.00
_cell.angle_gamma   90.00
#
_symmetry.space_group_name_H-M   'P 1'
#
loop_
_entity.id
_entity.type
_entity.pdbx_description
1 polymer ?
#
loop_
_entity_poly.entity_id
_entity_poly.type
_entity_poly.pdbx_seq_one_letter_code
_entity_poly.pdbx_strand_id
1 'polypeptide(L)' 'MRYLVTLFWGFILGHVAFYIGSALEGNGYNFAYASILGLFTGLVVIGLTAMFPKDKKMEVK' A
#
# COMPACT_ATOMS: atom_id res chain seq x y z
N MET A 1 -4.25 -11.21 9.96
CA MET A 1 -2.89 -10.61 10.06
C MET A 1 -2.39 -10.08 8.72
N ARG A 2 -2.39 -10.86 7.63
CA ARG A 2 -1.87 -10.40 6.31
C ARG A 2 -2.37 -9.02 5.85
N TYR A 3 -3.66 -8.74 5.92
CA TYR A 3 -4.23 -7.47 5.44
C TYR A 3 -3.82 -6.25 6.27
N LEU A 4 -3.74 -6.38 7.61
CA LEU A 4 -3.25 -5.32 8.49
C LEU A 4 -1.77 -5.02 8.23
N VAL A 5 -0.97 -6.06 8.01
CA VAL A 5 0.45 -5.92 7.65
C VAL A 5 0.60 -5.25 6.28
N THR A 6 -0.22 -5.64 5.29
CA THR A 6 -0.25 -4.99 3.97
C THR A 6 -0.63 -3.51 4.06
N LEU A 7 -1.64 -3.16 4.87
CA LEU A 7 -2.00 -1.75 5.09
C LEU A 7 -0.89 -0.97 5.77
N PHE A 8 -0.26 -1.54 6.79
CA PHE A 8 0.85 -0.90 7.50
C PHE A 8 2.04 -0.61 6.57
N TRP A 9 2.45 -1.61 5.79
CA TRP A 9 3.53 -1.43 4.81
C TRP A 9 3.13 -0.51 3.65
N GLY A 10 1.89 -0.62 3.16
CA GLY A 10 1.36 0.28 2.13
C GLY A 10 1.34 1.73 2.58
N PHE A 11 1.02 1.98 3.85
CA PHE A 11 1.04 3.30 4.44
C PHE A 11 2.45 3.89 4.52
N ILE A 12 3.42 3.14 5.03
CA ILE A 12 4.81 3.58 5.13
C ILE A 12 5.39 3.85 3.73
N LEU A 13 5.18 2.93 2.78
CA LEU A 13 5.69 3.09 1.42
C LEU A 13 5.03 4.26 0.68
N GLY A 14 3.74 4.51 0.91
CA GLY A 14 3.05 5.69 0.37
C GLY A 14 3.60 7.01 0.90
N HIS A 15 4.00 7.06 2.17
CA HIS A 15 4.69 8.22 2.75
C HIS A 15 6.06 8.47 2.12
N VAL A 16 6.84 7.40 1.91
CA VAL A 16 8.14 7.50 1.24
C VAL A 16 7.98 7.98 -0.21
N ALA A 17 7.01 7.43 -0.95
CA ALA A 17 6.72 7.84 -2.31
C ALA A 17 6.29 9.32 -2.38
N PHE A 18 5.40 9.75 -1.48
CA PHE A 18 4.96 11.15 -1.41
C PHE A 18 6.10 12.10 -1.04
N TYR A 19 6.98 11.70 -0.11
CA TYR A 19 8.16 12.48 0.24
C TYR A 19 9.09 12.68 -0.96
N ILE A 20 9.39 11.61 -1.70
CA ILE A 20 10.23 11.70 -2.90
C ILE A 20 9.54 12.55 -3.98
N GLY A 21 8.23 12.36 -4.20
CA GLY A 21 7.46 13.14 -5.17
C GLY A 21 7.45 14.63 -4.85
N SER A 22 7.14 14.99 -3.59
CA SER A 22 7.14 16.39 -3.14
C SER A 22 8.53 17.04 -3.24
N ALA A 23 9.60 16.31 -2.88
CA ALA A 23 10.96 16.79 -3.04
C ALA A 23 11.33 17.04 -4.52
N LEU A 24 10.84 16.21 -5.44
CA LEU A 24 11.09 16.35 -6.88
C LEU A 24 10.35 17.54 -7.50
N GLU A 25 9.14 17.82 -7.00
CA GLU A 25 8.33 18.98 -7.42
C GLU A 25 8.77 20.29 -6.76
N GLY A 26 9.71 20.24 -5.80
CA GLY A 26 10.07 21.39 -4.96
C GLY A 26 8.95 21.82 -4.00
N ASN A 27 7.94 20.98 -3.81
CA ASN A 27 6.81 21.22 -2.92
C ASN A 27 7.15 20.79 -1.49
N GLY A 28 6.57 21.48 -0.51
CA GLY A 28 6.68 21.09 0.90
C GLY A 28 5.94 19.78 1.18
N TYR A 29 6.51 18.95 2.06
CA TYR A 29 5.85 17.73 2.51
C TYR A 29 4.55 18.05 3.28
N ASN A 30 3.47 17.36 2.93
CA ASN A 30 2.18 17.47 3.59
C ASN A 30 1.71 16.09 4.07
N PHE A 31 1.62 15.95 5.40
CA PHE A 31 1.27 14.69 6.05
C PHE A 31 -0.15 14.19 5.72
N ALA A 32 -1.11 15.10 5.52
CA ALA A 32 -2.49 14.72 5.21
C ALA A 32 -2.57 14.07 3.83
N TYR A 33 -1.96 14.69 2.82
CA TYR A 33 -1.90 14.13 1.47
C TYR A 33 -1.09 12.82 1.43
N ALA A 34 0.06 12.76 2.10
CA ALA A 34 0.85 11.54 2.24
C ALA A 34 0.04 10.38 2.87
N SER A 35 -0.75 10.69 3.90
CA SER A 35 -1.58 9.70 4.60
C SER A 35 -2.74 9.20 3.75
N ILE A 36 -3.40 10.08 2.99
CA ILE A 36 -4.44 9.69 2.03
C ILE A 36 -3.84 8.76 0.97
N LEU A 37 -2.68 9.13 0.41
CA LEU A 37 -2.01 8.37 -0.63
C LEU A 37 -1.53 6.99 -0.11
N GLY A 38 -0.99 6.94 1.10
CA GLY A 38 -0.58 5.68 1.75
C GLY A 38 -1.75 4.75 2.06
N LEU A 39 -2.84 5.26 2.61
CA LEU A 39 -4.05 4.46 2.86
C LEU A 39 -4.67 3.97 1.55
N PHE A 40 -4.76 4.85 0.54
CA PHE A 40 -5.28 4.50 -0.78
C PHE A 40 -4.46 3.38 -1.43
N THR A 41 -3.13 3.51 -1.43
CA THR A 41 -2.20 2.49 -1.93
C THR A 41 -2.43 1.14 -1.25
N GLY A 42 -2.53 1.13 0.08
CA GLY A 42 -2.78 -0.10 0.83
C GLY A 42 -4.11 -0.77 0.47
N LEU A 43 -5.18 0.01 0.27
CA LEU A 43 -6.48 -0.50 -0.17
C LEU A 43 -6.42 -1.08 -1.59
N VAL A 44 -5.73 -0.42 -2.52
CA VAL A 44 -5.55 -0.91 -3.88
C VAL A 44 -4.83 -2.27 -3.89
N VAL A 45 -3.75 -2.42 -3.12
CA VAL A 45 -3.01 -3.70 -3.04
C VAL A 45 -3.90 -4.83 -2.49
N ILE A 46 -4.74 -4.54 -1.48
CA ILE A 46 -5.69 -5.53 -0.96
C ILE A 46 -6.72 -5.92 -2.01
N GLY A 47 -7.28 -4.93 -2.72
CA GLY A 47 -8.25 -5.15 -3.80
C GLY A 47 -7.67 -6.02 -4.91
N LEU A 48 -6.46 -5.68 -5.37
CA LEU A 48 -5.74 -6.47 -6.38
C LEU A 48 -5.51 -7.91 -5.89
N THR A 49 -5.05 -8.09 -4.65
CA THR A 49 -4.83 -9.43 -4.07
C THR A 49 -6.10 -10.27 -4.02
N ALA A 50 -7.27 -9.65 -3.84
CA ALA A 50 -8.55 -10.34 -3.85
C ALA A 50 -8.98 -10.81 -5.26
N MET A 51 -8.49 -10.16 -6.32
CA MET A 51 -8.76 -10.54 -7.71
C MET A 51 -7.90 -11.71 -8.19
N PHE A 52 -6.77 -11.99 -7.53
CA PHE A 52 -5.93 -13.14 -7.88
C PHE A 52 -6.55 -14.47 -7.39
N PRO A 53 -6.50 -15.54 -8.21
CA PRO A 53 -6.94 -16.87 -7.80
C PRO A 53 -6.13 -17.31 -6.57
N LYS A 54 -6.80 -17.77 -5.53
CA LYS A 54 -6.12 -18.40 -4.40
C LYS A 54 -5.67 -19.79 -4.83
N ASP A 55 -4.37 -20.02 -4.90
CA ASP A 55 -3.83 -21.34 -5.18
C ASP A 55 -4.45 -22.37 -4.24
N LYS A 56 -5.18 -23.32 -4.82
CA LYS A 56 -5.76 -24.45 -4.11
C LYS A 56 -4.58 -25.31 -3.66
N LYS A 57 -4.19 -25.21 -2.39
CA LYS A 57 -3.20 -26.12 -1.79
C LYS A 57 -3.65 -27.55 -2.10
N MET A 58 -2.85 -28.25 -2.92
CA MET A 58 -3.09 -29.66 -3.19
C MET A 58 -2.89 -30.41 -1.87
N GLU A 59 -3.98 -30.93 -1.34
CA GLU A 59 -4.01 -31.82 -0.18
C GLU A 59 -3.39 -33.15 -0.63
N VAL A 60 -2.10 -33.34 -0.36
CA VAL A 60 -1.47 -34.65 -0.51
C VAL A 60 -1.95 -35.48 0.68
N LYS A 61 -2.86 -36.42 0.39
CA LYS A 61 -3.37 -37.44 1.30
C LYS A 61 -2.28 -38.46 1.65
#